data_AF-A0A0M0L9P1-F1
#
_entry.id   AF-A0A0M0L9P1-F1
#
_cell.length_a   1.000
_cell.length_b   1.000
_cell.length_c   1.000
_cell.angle_alpha   90.00
_cell.angle_beta   90.00
_cell.angle_gamma   90.00
#
_symmetry.space_group_name_H-M   'P 1'
#
loop_
_entity.id
_entity.type
_entity.pdbx_description
1 polymer ?
#
loop_
_entity_poly.entity_id
_entity_poly.type
_entity_poly.pdbx_seq_one_letter_code
_entity_poly.pdbx_strand_id
1 'polypeptide(L)'
;MRLISTKVLQPGMVIGRTIWNEAGRPLLHEGVVASNQIAGRLLQLNVQYVYINDEISHDINIVEAVPLHIRRKAVDKITESFKMLKNQKNADLTYCLDQQSKHFGCIIEQLLESIVNSEEMITVLSDAFIYDEYIYQHSLQVAIYSIAIAREMKYTSDEIRQIGIGAMLHDVGKMLIPLEILNKPGRLTNEEYDTMKLHAKYGFDLLRNLHTISLLSAHCAFQHHERLDGSGYPRGLIDFEIHPYAKIIAVADVFDAVTSNRVYRKKMLPSHGMEIIKQGIGTLYDEKVVKAFQKCIAIYPNGTVVLLSDGRRGIVSKQNHKSTDKPWIRIFEEDGEILPATYECCLEDEPAAYIHQVEVEYLVHNE
;
A
#
# COMPACT_ATOMS: atom_id res chain seq x y z
N MET A 1 4.65 6.98 -19.44
CA MET A 1 5.39 5.79 -18.94
C MET A 1 4.44 4.64 -18.68
N ARG A 2 4.92 3.39 -18.79
CA ARG A 2 4.13 2.18 -18.48
C ARG A 2 4.86 1.20 -17.58
N LEU A 3 4.10 0.43 -16.81
CA LEU A 3 4.61 -0.58 -15.88
C LEU A 3 4.87 -1.90 -16.62
N ILE A 4 6.06 -2.45 -16.46
CA ILE A 4 6.40 -3.80 -16.95
C ILE A 4 7.06 -4.63 -15.86
N SER A 5 7.01 -5.95 -15.99
CA SER A 5 7.81 -6.85 -15.16
C SER A 5 9.28 -6.73 -15.55
N THR A 6 10.16 -6.70 -14.56
CA THR A 6 11.62 -6.74 -14.76
C THR A 6 12.06 -8.00 -15.53
N LYS A 7 11.26 -9.08 -15.52
CA LYS A 7 11.57 -10.30 -16.29
C LYS A 7 11.59 -10.07 -17.81
N VAL A 8 10.78 -9.13 -18.29
CA VAL A 8 10.67 -8.80 -19.72
C VAL A 8 11.41 -7.52 -20.07
N LEU A 9 12.17 -6.95 -19.14
CA LEU A 9 13.00 -5.77 -19.39
C LEU A 9 14.15 -6.14 -20.33
N GLN A 10 14.14 -5.56 -21.54
CA GLN A 10 15.12 -5.82 -22.58
C GLN A 10 16.12 -4.67 -22.75
N PRO A 11 17.33 -4.94 -23.28
CA PRO A 11 18.26 -3.90 -23.67
C PRO A 11 17.63 -2.88 -24.63
N GLY A 12 17.91 -1.60 -24.42
CA GLY A 12 17.38 -0.51 -25.26
C GLY A 12 16.11 0.14 -24.71
N MET A 13 15.37 -0.53 -23.81
CA MET A 13 14.23 0.10 -23.13
C MET A 13 14.70 1.23 -22.21
N VAL A 14 13.94 2.33 -22.15
CA VAL A 14 14.29 3.50 -21.32
C VAL A 14 13.52 3.44 -20.01
N ILE A 15 14.24 3.55 -18.89
CA ILE A 15 13.63 3.59 -17.56
C ILE A 15 12.81 4.88 -17.42
N GLY A 16 11.51 4.72 -17.18
CA GLY A 16 10.56 5.82 -17.08
C GLY A 16 10.48 6.46 -15.70
N ARG A 17 11.09 5.85 -14.68
CA ARG A 17 11.09 6.39 -13.31
C ARG A 17 12.32 5.96 -12.52
N THR A 18 12.85 6.87 -11.69
CA THR A 18 13.97 6.56 -10.80
C THR A 18 13.59 5.45 -9.81
N ILE A 19 14.43 4.42 -9.73
CA ILE A 19 14.33 3.30 -8.80
C ILE A 19 15.23 3.62 -7.61
N TRP A 20 14.71 3.48 -6.39
CA TRP A 20 15.42 3.78 -5.15
C TRP A 20 15.69 2.49 -4.36
N ASN A 21 16.74 2.47 -3.55
CA ASN A 21 16.96 1.40 -2.57
C ASN A 21 16.35 1.75 -1.20
N GLU A 22 16.44 0.79 -0.29
CA GLU A 22 16.05 0.89 1.12
C GLU A 22 16.61 2.13 1.81
N ALA A 23 17.89 2.47 1.57
CA ALA A 23 18.54 3.63 2.18
C ALA A 23 18.16 4.98 1.54
N GLY A 24 17.14 5.00 0.67
CA GLY A 24 16.69 6.20 -0.05
C GLY A 24 17.72 6.74 -1.04
N ARG A 25 18.62 5.89 -1.54
CA ARG A 25 19.58 6.25 -2.59
C ARG A 25 19.08 5.73 -3.94
N PRO A 26 19.28 6.48 -5.04
CA PRO A 26 18.85 6.02 -6.36
C PRO A 26 19.70 4.80 -6.76
N LEU A 27 19.04 3.70 -7.10
CA LEU A 27 19.63 2.52 -7.72
C LEU A 27 19.81 2.73 -9.22
N LEU A 28 18.80 3.35 -9.84
CA LEU A 28 18.77 3.58 -11.28
C LEU A 28 17.97 4.85 -11.53
N HIS A 29 18.56 5.81 -12.23
CA HIS A 29 17.89 7.06 -12.56
C HIS A 29 16.90 6.88 -13.71
N GLU A 30 15.86 7.71 -13.71
CA GLU A 30 15.01 7.92 -14.87
C GLU A 30 15.83 8.32 -16.10
N GLY A 31 15.41 7.85 -17.28
CA GLY A 31 16.09 8.08 -18.55
C GLY A 31 17.25 7.12 -18.84
N VAL A 32 17.65 6.28 -17.89
CA VAL A 32 18.70 5.28 -18.14
C VAL A 32 18.20 4.22 -19.12
N VAL A 33 19.02 3.91 -20.13
CA VAL A 33 18.76 2.81 -21.06
C VAL A 33 19.12 1.48 -20.41
N ALA A 34 18.17 0.55 -20.38
CA ALA A 34 18.35 -0.78 -19.81
C ALA A 34 19.37 -1.58 -20.61
N SER A 35 20.13 -2.41 -19.89
CA SER A 35 21.06 -3.40 -20.43
C SER A 35 20.80 -4.75 -19.77
N ASN A 36 21.33 -5.84 -20.33
CA ASN A 36 21.23 -7.17 -19.73
C ASN A 36 21.79 -7.21 -18.30
N GLN A 37 22.85 -6.44 -18.04
CA GLN A 37 23.44 -6.33 -16.69
C GLN A 37 22.50 -5.61 -15.73
N ILE A 38 21.85 -4.53 -16.17
CA ILE A 38 20.87 -3.78 -15.36
C ILE A 38 19.68 -4.67 -15.03
N ALA A 39 19.08 -5.33 -16.02
CA ALA A 39 17.93 -6.21 -15.81
C ALA A 39 18.26 -7.35 -14.82
N GLY A 40 19.42 -8.00 -15.01
CA GLY A 40 19.90 -9.04 -14.10
C GLY A 40 20.11 -8.52 -12.67
N ARG A 41 20.66 -7.31 -12.51
CA ARG A 41 20.87 -6.72 -11.18
C ARG A 41 19.57 -6.36 -10.48
N LEU A 42 18.59 -5.82 -11.20
CA LEU A 42 17.27 -5.50 -10.66
C LEU A 42 16.55 -6.76 -10.17
N LEU A 43 16.61 -7.87 -10.92
CA LEU A 43 16.08 -9.17 -10.48
C LEU A 43 16.77 -9.70 -9.21
N GLN A 44 18.11 -9.56 -9.11
CA GLN A 44 18.86 -9.94 -7.90
C GLN A 44 18.47 -9.10 -6.68
N LEU A 45 18.12 -7.84 -6.89
CA LEU A 45 17.62 -6.94 -5.86
C LEU A 45 16.10 -7.10 -5.62
N ASN A 46 15.48 -8.14 -6.19
CA ASN A 46 14.05 -8.43 -6.07
C ASN A 46 13.14 -7.27 -6.52
N VAL A 47 13.62 -6.42 -7.43
CA VAL A 47 12.81 -5.40 -8.10
C VAL A 47 11.99 -6.09 -9.18
N GLN A 48 10.69 -6.28 -8.91
CA GLN A 48 9.80 -7.10 -9.75
C GLN A 48 9.19 -6.35 -10.94
N TYR A 49 9.01 -5.04 -10.78
CA TYR A 49 8.39 -4.18 -11.78
C TYR A 49 9.16 -2.89 -11.92
N VAL A 50 9.16 -2.34 -13.13
CA VAL A 50 9.77 -1.05 -13.46
C VAL A 50 8.84 -0.28 -14.39
N TYR A 51 8.90 1.05 -14.30
CA TYR A 51 8.31 1.91 -15.31
C TYR A 51 9.28 2.10 -16.47
N ILE A 52 8.78 2.03 -17.69
CA ILE A 52 9.52 2.35 -18.91
C ILE A 52 8.83 3.45 -19.70
N ASN A 53 9.62 4.18 -20.50
CA ASN A 53 9.14 5.12 -21.49
C ASN A 53 9.22 4.48 -22.88
N ASP A 54 8.10 4.46 -23.58
CA ASP A 54 7.97 4.00 -24.97
C ASP A 54 6.81 4.71 -25.67
N GLU A 55 6.62 4.43 -26.96
CA GLU A 55 5.67 5.15 -27.82
C GLU A 55 4.22 5.01 -27.34
N ILE A 56 3.79 3.79 -26.98
CA ILE A 56 2.41 3.55 -26.51
C ILE A 56 2.09 4.22 -25.17
N SER A 57 3.12 4.58 -24.39
CA SER A 57 2.97 5.19 -23.08
C SER A 57 3.33 6.69 -23.04
N HIS A 58 3.50 7.31 -24.20
CA HIS A 58 3.81 8.73 -24.34
C HIS A 58 2.80 9.60 -23.58
N ASP A 59 3.24 10.66 -22.89
CA ASP A 59 2.41 11.58 -22.10
C ASP A 59 1.56 10.98 -20.97
N ILE A 60 1.66 9.67 -20.69
CA ILE A 60 1.03 9.08 -19.50
C ILE A 60 1.91 9.42 -18.30
N ASN A 61 1.45 10.41 -17.54
CA ASN A 61 2.08 10.86 -16.31
C ASN A 61 1.51 10.08 -15.12
N ILE A 62 2.41 9.65 -14.24
CA ILE A 62 2.07 8.98 -13.00
C ILE A 62 2.32 9.97 -11.88
N VAL A 63 1.24 10.48 -11.32
CA VAL A 63 1.26 11.43 -10.21
C VAL A 63 0.92 10.68 -8.94
N GLU A 64 1.68 10.93 -7.88
CA GLU A 64 1.47 10.34 -6.56
C GLU A 64 0.56 11.22 -5.71
N ALA A 65 -0.42 10.63 -5.02
CA ALA A 65 -1.19 11.34 -4.00
C ALA A 65 -0.33 11.93 -2.87
N VAL A 66 0.75 11.22 -2.48
CA VAL A 66 1.70 11.69 -1.46
C VAL A 66 3.09 11.80 -2.10
N PRO A 67 3.62 13.01 -2.29
CA PRO A 67 4.93 13.21 -2.92
C PRO A 67 6.06 12.42 -2.25
N LEU A 68 6.94 11.81 -3.06
CA LEU A 68 8.12 11.05 -2.60
C LEU A 68 8.90 11.71 -1.46
N HIS A 69 9.15 13.01 -1.52
CA HIS A 69 9.94 13.70 -0.50
C HIS A 69 9.21 13.77 0.86
N ILE A 70 7.88 13.87 0.86
CA ILE A 70 7.04 13.85 2.06
C ILE A 70 7.03 12.43 2.64
N ARG A 71 6.81 11.41 1.79
CA ARG A 71 6.87 10.00 2.17
C ARG A 71 8.22 9.68 2.81
N ARG A 72 9.32 10.04 2.17
CA ARG A 72 10.68 9.82 2.68
C ARG A 72 10.89 10.48 4.04
N LYS A 73 10.53 11.75 4.17
CA LYS A 73 10.63 12.48 5.45
C LYS A 73 9.79 11.83 6.55
N ALA A 74 8.61 11.30 6.22
CA ALA A 74 7.78 10.57 7.16
C ALA A 74 8.44 9.25 7.59
N VAL A 75 8.91 8.44 6.63
CA VAL A 75 9.63 7.18 6.91
C VAL A 75 10.89 7.43 7.75
N ASP A 76 11.70 8.43 7.41
CA ASP A 76 12.92 8.78 8.14
C ASP A 76 12.61 9.10 9.61
N LYS A 77 11.58 9.94 9.84
CA LYS A 77 11.14 10.30 11.20
C LYS A 77 10.57 9.10 11.97
N ILE A 78 9.71 8.30 11.33
CA ILE A 78 9.17 7.08 11.93
C ILE A 78 10.33 6.17 12.36
N THR A 79 11.27 5.95 11.44
CA THR A 79 12.46 5.12 11.66
C THR A 79 13.30 5.64 12.83
N GLU A 80 13.55 6.94 12.88
CA GLU A 80 14.28 7.58 13.99
C GLU A 80 13.55 7.40 15.31
N SER A 81 12.24 7.72 15.37
CA SER A 81 11.42 7.54 16.57
C SER A 81 11.47 6.10 17.08
N PHE A 82 11.29 5.11 16.22
CA PHE A 82 11.33 3.71 16.61
C PHE A 82 12.73 3.20 16.98
N LYS A 83 13.79 3.67 16.31
CA LYS A 83 15.18 3.34 16.70
C LYS A 83 15.52 3.88 18.08
N MET A 84 15.08 5.10 18.39
CA MET A 84 15.23 5.68 19.74
C MET A 84 14.53 4.83 20.79
N LEU A 85 13.34 4.28 20.48
CA LEU A 85 12.59 3.42 21.39
C LEU A 85 13.24 2.04 21.59
N LYS A 86 13.83 1.45 20.54
CA LYS A 86 14.43 0.10 20.60
C LYS A 86 15.66 0.03 21.51
N ASN A 87 16.37 1.13 21.69
CA ASN A 87 17.58 1.20 22.52
C ASN A 87 17.30 1.45 24.01
N GLN A 88 16.03 1.53 24.42
CA GLN A 88 15.63 1.84 25.80
C GLN A 88 15.27 0.58 26.59
N LYS A 89 15.46 0.62 27.91
CA LYS A 89 14.95 -0.44 28.80
C LYS A 89 13.43 -0.32 28.93
N ASN A 90 12.76 -1.43 29.26
CA ASN A 90 11.29 -1.48 29.36
C ASN A 90 10.66 -0.38 30.24
N ALA A 91 11.32 0.04 31.32
CA ALA A 91 10.81 1.10 32.20
C ALA A 91 10.85 2.51 31.55
N ASP A 92 11.78 2.73 30.63
CA ASP A 92 11.96 4.02 29.94
C ASP A 92 11.18 4.09 28.61
N LEU A 93 10.67 2.94 28.13
CA LEU A 93 9.98 2.82 26.85
C LEU A 93 8.70 3.67 26.80
N THR A 94 7.86 3.61 27.84
CA THR A 94 6.60 4.38 27.89
C THR A 94 6.87 5.89 27.89
N TYR A 95 7.85 6.34 28.69
CA TYR A 95 8.23 7.76 28.72
C TYR A 95 8.77 8.24 27.37
N CYS A 96 9.66 7.47 26.74
CA CYS A 96 10.18 7.80 25.43
C CYS A 96 9.07 7.80 24.37
N LEU A 97 8.13 6.85 24.42
CA LEU A 97 7.03 6.77 23.47
C LEU A 97 6.07 7.96 23.60
N ASP A 98 5.82 8.45 24.82
CA ASP A 98 5.01 9.67 25.05
C ASP A 98 5.70 10.95 24.55
N GLN A 99 7.03 10.99 24.50
CA GLN A 99 7.74 12.09 23.85
C GLN A 99 7.65 11.99 22.33
N GLN A 100 7.81 10.77 21.78
CA GLN A 100 7.82 10.53 20.34
C GLN A 100 6.42 10.62 19.70
N SER A 101 5.36 10.35 20.45
CA SER A 101 3.95 10.47 19.99
C SER A 101 3.60 11.85 19.43
N LYS A 102 4.23 12.91 19.93
CA LYS A 102 4.05 14.26 19.40
C LYS A 102 4.57 14.37 17.97
N HIS A 103 5.71 13.76 17.68
CA HIS A 103 6.28 13.71 16.33
C HIS A 103 5.39 12.90 15.38
N PHE A 104 4.83 11.79 15.86
CA PHE A 104 3.83 11.00 15.14
C PHE A 104 2.60 11.85 14.77
N GLY A 105 2.08 12.64 15.70
CA GLY A 105 1.01 13.61 15.41
C GLY A 105 1.37 14.56 14.26
N CYS A 106 2.56 15.17 14.29
CA CYS A 106 3.01 16.07 13.21
C CYS A 106 3.14 15.37 11.85
N ILE A 107 3.54 14.10 11.82
CA ILE A 107 3.60 13.31 10.57
C ILE A 107 2.20 13.11 10.02
N ILE A 108 1.24 12.75 10.88
CA ILE A 108 -0.16 12.60 10.47
C ILE A 108 -0.73 13.91 9.93
N GLU A 109 -0.47 15.06 10.57
CA GLU A 109 -0.91 16.36 10.02
C GLU A 109 -0.33 16.63 8.63
N GLN A 110 0.97 16.38 8.42
CA GLN A 110 1.61 16.55 7.10
C GLN A 110 1.02 15.63 6.04
N LEU A 111 0.70 14.39 6.40
CA LEU A 111 0.04 13.44 5.50
C LEU A 111 -1.40 13.88 5.21
N LEU A 112 -2.14 14.34 6.22
CA LEU A 112 -3.49 14.85 6.05
C LEU A 112 -3.52 16.06 5.12
N GLU A 113 -2.64 17.04 5.33
CA GLU A 113 -2.51 18.19 4.42
C GLU A 113 -2.20 17.74 2.98
N SER A 114 -1.31 16.76 2.81
CA SER A 114 -0.95 16.25 1.47
C SER A 114 -2.11 15.54 0.79
N ILE A 115 -2.81 14.65 1.50
CA ILE A 115 -3.94 13.86 0.99
C ILE A 115 -5.17 14.75 0.74
N VAL A 116 -5.38 15.78 1.57
CA VAL A 116 -6.48 16.73 1.41
C VAL A 116 -6.27 17.62 0.19
N ASN A 117 -5.04 18.09 -0.03
CA ASN A 117 -4.70 18.99 -1.13
C ASN A 117 -4.44 18.28 -2.47
N SER A 118 -4.34 16.95 -2.50
CA SER A 118 -4.28 16.20 -3.74
C SER A 118 -5.68 16.07 -4.36
N GLU A 119 -5.93 16.69 -5.51
CA GLU A 119 -7.15 16.44 -6.33
C GLU A 119 -7.26 14.96 -6.74
N GLU A 120 -6.14 14.23 -6.71
CA GLU A 120 -6.01 12.83 -7.09
C GLU A 120 -6.03 11.86 -5.88
N MET A 121 -6.94 12.08 -4.92
CA MET A 121 -7.09 11.19 -3.75
C MET A 121 -7.34 9.70 -4.12
N ILE A 122 -7.81 9.43 -5.35
CA ILE A 122 -8.00 8.07 -5.88
C ILE A 122 -6.65 7.35 -6.17
N THR A 123 -5.55 8.09 -6.24
CA THR A 123 -4.20 7.53 -6.38
C THR A 123 -3.54 7.26 -5.03
N VAL A 124 -4.32 6.92 -4.00
CA VAL A 124 -3.79 6.38 -2.75
C VAL A 124 -3.18 4.99 -3.04
N LEU A 125 -1.98 5.07 -3.58
CA LEU A 125 -0.82 4.22 -3.42
C LEU A 125 -1.02 2.77 -3.83
N SER A 126 -0.97 2.59 -5.14
CA SER A 126 -0.51 1.36 -5.76
C SER A 126 1.01 1.26 -5.89
N ASP A 127 1.75 2.34 -5.62
CA ASP A 127 3.22 2.44 -5.76
C ASP A 127 4.03 1.76 -4.63
N ALA A 128 3.45 0.81 -3.90
CA ALA A 128 4.19 -0.10 -3.01
C ALA A 128 5.24 -0.96 -3.74
N PHE A 129 5.45 -0.74 -5.04
CA PHE A 129 6.29 -1.53 -5.91
C PHE A 129 7.79 -1.31 -5.79
N ILE A 130 8.31 -0.26 -5.12
CA ILE A 130 9.74 0.10 -5.23
C ILE A 130 10.50 0.31 -3.89
N TYR A 131 9.91 0.01 -2.73
CA TYR A 131 10.61 0.27 -1.45
C TYR A 131 10.62 -0.93 -0.48
N ASP A 132 11.76 -1.13 0.20
CA ASP A 132 12.06 -2.31 1.05
C ASP A 132 12.45 -1.94 2.51
N GLU A 133 12.17 -0.72 3.02
CA GLU A 133 12.25 -0.49 4.49
C GLU A 133 10.98 -1.03 5.16
N TYR A 134 10.95 -2.36 5.25
CA TYR A 134 9.77 -3.20 5.37
C TYR A 134 8.78 -2.85 6.50
N ILE A 135 9.24 -2.45 7.70
CA ILE A 135 8.34 -2.26 8.85
C ILE A 135 7.80 -0.83 8.92
N TYR A 136 8.65 0.18 8.72
CA TYR A 136 8.22 1.58 8.87
C TYR A 136 7.42 2.07 7.66
N GLN A 137 7.67 1.51 6.48
CA GLN A 137 6.85 1.75 5.30
C GLN A 137 5.48 1.11 5.42
N HIS A 138 5.40 -0.10 5.99
CA HIS A 138 4.13 -0.76 6.27
C HIS A 138 3.24 0.10 7.18
N SER A 139 3.74 0.54 8.34
CA SER A 139 2.97 1.39 9.25
C SER A 139 2.52 2.70 8.61
N LEU A 140 3.39 3.34 7.81
CA LEU A 140 3.03 4.54 7.06
C LEU A 140 1.94 4.26 6.02
N GLN A 141 2.06 3.15 5.28
CA GLN A 141 1.15 2.80 4.20
C GLN A 141 -0.24 2.43 4.74
N VAL A 142 -0.30 1.67 5.83
CA VAL A 142 -1.54 1.38 6.57
C VAL A 142 -2.18 2.67 7.08
N ALA A 143 -1.40 3.63 7.57
CA ALA A 143 -1.92 4.93 8.00
C ALA A 143 -2.53 5.73 6.84
N ILE A 144 -1.85 5.79 5.69
CA ILE A 144 -2.37 6.52 4.53
C ILE A 144 -3.67 5.87 4.01
N TYR A 145 -3.71 4.54 3.89
CA TYR A 145 -4.93 3.82 3.53
C TYR A 145 -6.07 4.08 4.52
N SER A 146 -5.80 4.00 5.83
CA SER A 146 -6.80 4.21 6.86
C SER A 146 -7.37 5.63 6.84
N ILE A 147 -6.52 6.64 6.61
CA ILE A 147 -6.93 8.04 6.45
C ILE A 147 -7.85 8.21 5.23
N ALA A 148 -7.49 7.60 4.09
CA ALA A 148 -8.28 7.69 2.87
C ALA A 148 -9.67 7.06 3.06
N ILE A 149 -9.73 5.85 3.64
CA ILE A 149 -10.99 5.17 3.98
C ILE A 149 -11.84 6.04 4.91
N ALA A 150 -11.25 6.56 5.99
CA ALA A 150 -11.97 7.35 6.98
C ALA A 150 -12.55 8.64 6.36
N ARG A 151 -11.81 9.30 5.47
CA ARG A 151 -12.29 10.47 4.73
C ARG A 151 -13.44 10.11 3.79
N GLU A 152 -13.36 8.99 3.06
CA GLU A 152 -14.47 8.56 2.20
C GLU A 152 -15.72 8.22 3.02
N MET A 153 -15.55 7.61 4.19
CA MET A 153 -16.61 7.34 5.17
C MET A 153 -17.11 8.58 5.93
N LYS A 154 -16.59 9.78 5.62
CA LYS A 154 -17.00 11.07 6.18
C LYS A 154 -16.78 11.21 7.68
N TYR A 155 -15.76 10.55 8.22
CA TYR A 155 -15.28 10.85 9.58
C TYR A 155 -14.78 12.30 9.66
N THR A 156 -14.91 12.90 10.83
CA THR A 156 -14.42 14.26 11.10
C THR A 156 -12.89 14.31 11.09
N SER A 157 -12.31 15.49 10.89
CA SER A 157 -10.85 15.67 10.90
C SER A 157 -10.18 15.14 12.16
N ASP A 158 -10.80 15.34 13.34
CA ASP A 158 -10.28 14.85 14.61
C ASP A 158 -10.32 13.31 14.69
N GLU A 159 -11.38 12.69 14.21
CA GLU A 159 -11.50 11.22 14.15
C GLU A 159 -10.50 10.63 13.15
N ILE A 160 -10.36 11.23 11.96
CA ILE A 160 -9.37 10.82 10.96
C ILE A 160 -7.95 10.90 11.54
N ARG A 161 -7.63 11.97 12.28
CA ARG A 161 -6.35 12.11 12.97
C ARG A 161 -6.11 10.98 13.97
N GLN A 162 -7.12 10.63 14.77
CA GLN A 162 -7.02 9.50 15.71
C GLN A 162 -6.86 8.15 15.02
N ILE A 163 -7.57 7.94 13.90
CA ILE A 163 -7.45 6.74 13.07
C ILE A 163 -6.04 6.65 12.48
N GLY A 164 -5.52 7.75 11.92
CA GLY A 164 -4.17 7.81 11.36
C GLY A 164 -3.08 7.51 12.39
N ILE A 165 -3.18 8.09 13.59
CA ILE A 165 -2.25 7.78 14.70
C ILE A 165 -2.36 6.30 15.11
N GLY A 166 -3.58 5.79 15.30
CA GLY A 166 -3.82 4.39 15.65
C GLY A 166 -3.30 3.41 14.59
N ALA A 167 -3.45 3.76 13.32
CA ALA A 167 -2.95 3.01 12.17
C ALA A 167 -1.43 3.03 12.08
N MET A 168 -0.77 4.16 12.37
CA MET A 168 0.69 4.22 12.36
C MET A 168 1.32 3.44 13.54
N LEU A 169 0.61 3.34 14.67
CA LEU A 169 1.09 2.68 15.89
C LEU A 169 0.51 1.28 16.10
N HIS A 170 -0.29 0.75 15.16
CA HIS A 170 -1.02 -0.51 15.34
C HIS A 170 -0.11 -1.68 15.74
N ASP A 171 1.11 -1.65 15.23
CA ASP A 171 2.12 -2.71 15.36
C ASP A 171 3.20 -2.43 16.41
N VAL A 172 3.09 -1.34 17.20
CA VAL A 172 4.15 -0.92 18.15
C VAL A 172 4.50 -2.01 19.16
N GLY A 173 3.55 -2.89 19.50
CA GLY A 173 3.80 -4.02 20.40
C GLY A 173 4.78 -5.06 19.86
N LYS A 174 5.10 -5.06 18.56
CA LYS A 174 6.14 -5.94 17.99
C LYS A 174 7.52 -5.67 18.60
N MET A 175 7.72 -4.50 19.18
CA MET A 175 8.93 -4.16 19.94
C MET A 175 9.17 -5.07 21.16
N LEU A 176 8.10 -5.68 21.68
CA LEU A 176 8.15 -6.57 22.84
C LEU A 176 8.14 -8.06 22.44
N ILE A 177 8.16 -8.37 21.13
CA ILE A 177 8.26 -9.74 20.62
C ILE A 177 9.74 -10.14 20.53
N PRO A 178 10.11 -11.37 20.95
CA PRO A 178 11.49 -11.87 20.82
C PRO A 178 12.02 -11.77 19.39
N LEU A 179 13.26 -11.32 19.23
CA LEU A 179 13.85 -11.07 17.91
C LEU A 179 13.99 -12.34 17.08
N GLU A 180 14.23 -13.50 17.72
CA GLU A 180 14.27 -14.80 17.04
C GLU A 180 12.93 -15.19 16.42
N ILE A 181 11.80 -14.79 17.01
CA ILE A 181 10.46 -15.03 16.47
C ILE A 181 10.15 -13.98 15.41
N LEU A 182 10.41 -12.70 15.72
CA LEU A 182 10.09 -11.58 14.83
C LEU A 182 10.83 -11.66 13.49
N ASN A 183 12.10 -12.07 13.50
CA ASN A 183 12.94 -12.13 12.31
C ASN A 183 13.13 -13.55 11.76
N LYS A 184 12.32 -14.53 12.21
CA LYS A 184 12.50 -15.93 11.83
C LYS A 184 12.43 -16.11 10.30
N PRO A 185 13.43 -16.74 9.67
CA PRO A 185 13.34 -17.13 8.27
C PRO A 185 12.42 -18.33 8.09
N GLY A 186 11.20 -18.08 7.61
CA GLY A 186 10.23 -19.10 7.25
C GLY A 186 8.93 -19.04 8.07
N ARG A 187 8.21 -20.16 8.13
CA ARG A 187 6.94 -20.26 8.86
C ARG A 187 7.20 -20.35 10.37
N LEU A 188 6.38 -19.63 11.14
CA LEU A 188 6.33 -19.77 12.59
C LEU A 188 5.70 -21.11 12.99
N THR A 189 6.16 -21.69 14.09
CA THR A 189 5.42 -22.78 14.76
C THR A 189 4.15 -22.22 15.39
N ASN A 190 3.23 -23.09 15.84
CA ASN A 190 2.02 -22.65 16.52
C ASN A 190 2.33 -21.83 17.79
N GLU A 191 3.32 -22.25 18.58
CA GLU A 191 3.75 -21.57 19.80
C GLU A 191 4.40 -20.20 19.51
N GLU A 192 5.22 -20.13 18.47
CA GLU A 192 5.81 -18.88 18.01
C GLU A 192 4.75 -17.92 17.47
N TYR A 193 3.74 -18.45 16.77
CA TYR A 193 2.60 -17.69 16.29
C TYR A 193 1.73 -17.19 17.45
N ASP A 194 1.50 -18.01 18.48
CA ASP A 194 0.82 -17.59 19.71
C ASP A 194 1.55 -16.47 20.42
N THR A 195 2.89 -16.53 20.45
CA THR A 195 3.72 -15.43 20.96
C THR A 195 3.60 -14.19 20.08
N MET A 196 3.66 -14.33 18.76
CA MET A 196 3.52 -13.22 17.82
C MET A 196 2.18 -12.48 18.00
N LYS A 197 1.06 -13.20 18.21
CA LYS A 197 -0.27 -12.60 18.45
C LYS A 197 -0.30 -11.64 19.65
N LEU A 198 0.61 -11.79 20.62
CA LEU A 198 0.67 -10.92 21.80
C LEU A 198 1.01 -9.46 21.47
N HIS A 199 1.58 -9.17 20.29
CA HIS A 199 1.93 -7.81 19.90
C HIS A 199 0.72 -6.86 19.94
N ALA A 200 -0.48 -7.34 19.59
CA ALA A 200 -1.69 -6.52 19.63
C ALA A 200 -2.02 -6.06 21.06
N LYS A 201 -1.93 -6.99 22.03
CA LYS A 201 -2.12 -6.68 23.46
C LYS A 201 -1.00 -5.77 23.98
N TYR A 202 0.24 -6.09 23.67
CA TYR A 202 1.40 -5.29 24.07
C TYR A 202 1.32 -3.86 23.54
N GLY A 203 0.89 -3.68 22.29
CA GLY A 203 0.67 -2.36 21.70
C GLY A 203 -0.39 -1.58 22.46
N PHE A 204 -1.53 -2.19 22.77
CA PHE A 204 -2.56 -1.57 23.59
C PHE A 204 -2.06 -1.17 24.98
N ASP A 205 -1.37 -2.08 25.67
CA ASP A 205 -0.85 -1.85 27.02
C ASP A 205 0.18 -0.72 27.06
N LEU A 206 0.99 -0.56 26.01
CA LEU A 206 1.90 0.57 25.87
C LEU A 206 1.14 1.88 25.62
N LEU A 207 0.23 1.88 24.63
CA LEU A 207 -0.40 3.10 24.13
C LEU A 207 -1.43 3.68 25.09
N ARG A 208 -2.18 2.86 25.83
CA ARG A 208 -3.25 3.34 26.73
C ARG A 208 -2.75 4.17 27.91
N ASN A 209 -1.47 4.07 28.23
CA ASN A 209 -0.83 4.79 29.34
C ASN A 209 -0.20 6.12 28.91
N LEU A 210 -0.26 6.47 27.62
CA LEU A 210 0.32 7.69 27.09
C LEU A 210 -0.70 8.82 27.13
N HIS A 211 -0.33 9.97 27.70
CA HIS A 211 -1.23 11.12 27.80
C HIS A 211 -1.53 11.77 26.45
N THR A 212 -0.62 11.59 25.50
CA THR A 212 -0.64 12.15 24.16
C THR A 212 -1.44 11.31 23.15
N ILE A 213 -1.80 10.07 23.50
CA ILE A 213 -2.51 9.13 22.63
C ILE A 213 -3.90 8.88 23.20
N SER A 214 -4.92 8.95 22.35
CA SER A 214 -6.29 8.66 22.78
C SER A 214 -6.45 7.17 23.03
N LEU A 215 -7.34 6.81 23.97
CA LEU A 215 -7.70 5.41 24.22
C LEU A 215 -8.26 4.73 22.95
N LEU A 216 -8.92 5.49 22.08
CA LEU A 216 -9.44 5.00 20.80
C LEU A 216 -8.29 4.58 19.86
N SER A 217 -7.25 5.40 19.74
CA SER A 217 -6.05 5.06 18.97
C SER A 217 -5.29 3.87 19.57
N ALA A 218 -5.28 3.72 20.90
CA ALA A 218 -4.72 2.54 21.55
C ALA A 218 -5.51 1.27 21.20
N HIS A 219 -6.84 1.34 21.16
CA HIS A 219 -7.71 0.22 20.78
C HIS A 219 -7.47 -0.28 19.35
N CYS A 220 -7.02 0.58 18.43
CA CYS A 220 -6.61 0.18 17.09
C CYS A 220 -5.51 -0.90 17.14
N ALA A 221 -4.46 -0.71 17.96
CA ALA A 221 -3.42 -1.71 18.15
C ALA A 221 -3.99 -3.02 18.75
N PHE A 222 -4.99 -2.91 19.63
CA PHE A 222 -5.57 -4.10 20.26
C PHE A 222 -6.46 -4.92 19.33
N GLN A 223 -7.08 -4.29 18.32
CA GLN A 223 -8.20 -4.87 17.58
C GLN A 223 -7.97 -5.01 16.07
N HIS A 224 -6.88 -4.50 15.50
CA HIS A 224 -6.65 -4.55 14.03
C HIS A 224 -6.59 -5.97 13.44
N HIS A 225 -6.35 -6.99 14.27
CA HIS A 225 -6.40 -8.40 13.88
C HIS A 225 -7.70 -9.13 14.24
N GLU A 226 -8.69 -8.43 14.82
CA GLU A 226 -10.03 -8.98 15.04
C GLU A 226 -10.78 -9.11 13.70
N ARG A 227 -11.73 -10.04 13.62
CA ARG A 227 -12.51 -10.35 12.41
C ARG A 227 -13.99 -10.45 12.78
N LEU A 228 -14.89 -10.08 11.88
CA LEU A 228 -16.32 -9.95 12.25
C LEU A 228 -16.94 -11.26 12.74
N ASP A 229 -16.43 -12.40 12.27
CA ASP A 229 -16.84 -13.76 12.65
C ASP A 229 -16.21 -14.28 13.96
N GLY A 230 -15.37 -13.49 14.64
CA GLY A 230 -14.67 -13.89 15.86
C GLY A 230 -13.43 -14.77 15.64
N SER A 231 -13.05 -15.05 14.40
CA SER A 231 -11.83 -15.83 14.09
C SER A 231 -10.52 -15.08 14.35
N GLY A 232 -10.62 -13.78 14.61
CA GLY A 232 -9.49 -12.90 14.85
C GLY A 232 -8.88 -13.02 16.25
N TYR A 233 -7.91 -12.16 16.54
CA TYR A 233 -7.19 -12.12 17.80
C TYR A 233 -6.88 -10.67 18.21
N PRO A 234 -6.54 -10.40 19.49
CA PRO A 234 -6.27 -11.34 20.58
C PRO A 234 -7.50 -11.78 21.40
N ARG A 235 -8.68 -11.20 21.18
CA ARG A 235 -9.87 -11.48 22.01
C ARG A 235 -10.94 -12.31 21.30
N GLY A 236 -10.88 -12.45 19.97
CA GLY A 236 -11.89 -13.17 19.20
C GLY A 236 -13.22 -12.42 19.20
N LEU A 237 -13.14 -11.09 19.05
CA LEU A 237 -14.31 -10.22 19.08
C LEU A 237 -15.17 -10.43 17.83
N ILE A 238 -16.49 -10.29 17.99
CA ILE A 238 -17.43 -10.29 16.87
C ILE A 238 -17.84 -8.88 16.48
N ASP A 239 -18.33 -8.72 15.26
CA ASP A 239 -18.70 -7.45 14.60
C ASP A 239 -18.95 -6.22 15.51
N PHE A 240 -20.01 -6.24 16.34
CA PHE A 240 -20.43 -5.09 17.15
C PHE A 240 -19.48 -4.75 18.32
N GLU A 241 -18.58 -5.66 18.68
CA GLU A 241 -17.58 -5.49 19.73
C GLU A 241 -16.28 -4.85 19.21
N ILE A 242 -16.06 -4.89 17.89
CA ILE A 242 -14.88 -4.32 17.24
C ILE A 242 -15.11 -2.84 17.00
N HIS A 243 -14.19 -2.00 17.49
CA HIS A 243 -14.29 -0.56 17.30
C HIS A 243 -14.22 -0.21 15.80
N PRO A 244 -15.03 0.73 15.28
CA PRO A 244 -15.02 1.09 13.87
C PRO A 244 -13.64 1.45 13.31
N TYR A 245 -12.79 2.13 14.11
CA TYR A 245 -11.42 2.46 13.70
C TYR A 245 -10.56 1.22 13.43
N ALA A 246 -10.73 0.17 14.25
CA ALA A 246 -10.00 -1.07 14.08
C ALA A 246 -10.47 -1.84 12.83
N LYS A 247 -11.77 -1.76 12.48
CA LYS A 247 -12.30 -2.33 11.22
C LYS A 247 -11.65 -1.68 10.00
N ILE A 248 -11.48 -0.36 10.02
CA ILE A 248 -10.76 0.39 8.97
C ILE A 248 -9.33 -0.11 8.84
N ILE A 249 -8.60 -0.15 9.96
CA ILE A 249 -7.18 -0.53 9.97
C ILE A 249 -6.99 -1.99 9.58
N ALA A 250 -7.90 -2.90 9.97
CA ALA A 250 -7.84 -4.30 9.58
C ALA A 250 -7.86 -4.51 8.05
N VAL A 251 -8.68 -3.73 7.33
CA VAL A 251 -8.73 -3.77 5.86
C VAL A 251 -7.46 -3.20 5.26
N ALA A 252 -7.00 -2.04 5.76
CA ALA A 252 -5.77 -1.39 5.31
C ALA A 252 -4.51 -2.25 5.53
N ASP A 253 -4.39 -2.86 6.71
CA ASP A 253 -3.28 -3.76 7.10
C ASP A 253 -3.21 -4.98 6.18
N VAL A 254 -4.33 -5.68 5.99
CA VAL A 254 -4.37 -6.86 5.12
C VAL A 254 -4.02 -6.50 3.68
N PHE A 255 -4.55 -5.40 3.16
CA PHE A 255 -4.24 -4.98 1.80
C PHE A 255 -2.74 -4.70 1.64
N ASP A 256 -2.16 -3.89 2.53
CA ASP A 256 -0.74 -3.60 2.47
C ASP A 256 0.09 -4.87 2.63
N ALA A 257 -0.29 -5.77 3.55
CA ALA A 257 0.39 -7.03 3.79
C ALA A 257 0.47 -7.96 2.57
N VAL A 258 -0.53 -7.93 1.68
CA VAL A 258 -0.56 -8.77 0.46
C VAL A 258 0.01 -8.07 -0.78
N THR A 259 0.05 -6.74 -0.79
CA THR A 259 0.54 -5.94 -1.93
C THR A 259 1.96 -5.39 -1.76
N SER A 260 2.50 -5.36 -0.53
CA SER A 260 3.88 -4.95 -0.22
C SER A 260 4.91 -6.08 -0.41
N ASN A 261 6.20 -5.70 -0.54
CA ASN A 261 7.31 -6.64 -0.45
C ASN A 261 7.35 -7.23 0.96
N ARG A 262 7.29 -8.56 1.12
CA ARG A 262 7.67 -9.23 2.36
C ARG A 262 8.87 -10.15 2.07
N VAL A 263 9.79 -10.28 3.02
CA VAL A 263 10.97 -11.18 2.97
C VAL A 263 10.60 -12.62 2.55
N TYR A 264 9.33 -13.02 2.72
CA TYR A 264 8.83 -14.38 2.46
C TYR A 264 7.68 -14.48 1.44
N ARG A 265 7.29 -13.42 0.71
CA ARG A 265 6.16 -13.47 -0.25
C ARG A 265 6.37 -12.58 -1.49
N LYS A 266 6.07 -13.11 -2.68
CA LYS A 266 6.05 -12.35 -3.95
C LYS A 266 4.88 -11.35 -3.94
N LYS A 267 5.08 -10.15 -4.49
CA LYS A 267 4.06 -9.08 -4.52
C LYS A 267 2.83 -9.53 -5.30
N MET A 268 1.65 -9.18 -4.79
CA MET A 268 0.40 -9.28 -5.56
C MET A 268 0.07 -7.92 -6.15
N LEU A 269 -0.50 -7.91 -7.35
CA LEU A 269 -1.06 -6.69 -7.93
C LEU A 269 -2.21 -6.16 -7.04
N PRO A 270 -2.43 -4.84 -6.96
CA PRO A 270 -3.57 -4.25 -6.24
C PRO A 270 -4.92 -4.90 -6.57
N SER A 271 -5.14 -5.26 -7.84
CA SER A 271 -6.31 -6.02 -8.30
C SER A 271 -6.50 -7.34 -7.55
N HIS A 272 -5.45 -8.14 -7.41
CA HIS A 272 -5.50 -9.39 -6.66
C HIS A 272 -5.63 -9.17 -5.15
N GLY A 273 -4.94 -8.16 -4.60
CA GLY A 273 -5.06 -7.81 -3.19
C GLY A 273 -6.48 -7.39 -2.80
N MET A 274 -7.14 -6.62 -3.67
CA MET A 274 -8.53 -6.23 -3.50
C MET A 274 -9.48 -7.42 -3.58
N GLU A 275 -9.24 -8.37 -4.48
CA GLU A 275 -10.05 -9.58 -4.61
C GLU A 275 -10.03 -10.44 -3.33
N ILE A 276 -8.86 -10.58 -2.69
CA ILE A 276 -8.74 -11.27 -1.39
C ILE A 276 -9.62 -10.61 -0.32
N ILE A 277 -9.66 -9.28 -0.28
CA ILE A 277 -10.48 -8.53 0.69
C ILE A 277 -11.96 -8.69 0.36
N LYS A 278 -12.33 -8.65 -0.94
CA LYS A 278 -13.72 -8.84 -1.38
C LYS A 278 -14.30 -10.18 -0.95
N GLN A 279 -13.50 -11.25 -0.98
CA GLN A 279 -13.90 -12.58 -0.54
C GLN A 279 -14.29 -12.64 0.95
N GLY A 280 -13.74 -11.74 1.77
CA GLY A 280 -14.03 -11.65 3.21
C GLY A 280 -15.13 -10.65 3.59
N ILE A 281 -15.81 -10.01 2.64
CA ILE A 281 -16.87 -9.03 2.95
C ILE A 281 -18.00 -9.70 3.74
N GLY A 282 -18.44 -9.05 4.82
CA GLY A 282 -19.55 -9.51 5.65
C GLY A 282 -19.23 -10.68 6.59
N THR A 283 -18.04 -11.29 6.45
CA THR A 283 -17.58 -12.40 7.30
C THR A 283 -16.32 -12.02 8.08
N LEU A 284 -15.31 -11.51 7.40
CA LEU A 284 -14.04 -11.07 7.98
C LEU A 284 -13.96 -9.55 8.10
N TYR A 285 -14.55 -8.85 7.12
CA TYR A 285 -14.42 -7.40 6.95
C TYR A 285 -15.78 -6.71 6.80
N ASP A 286 -15.86 -5.48 7.32
CA ASP A 286 -17.06 -4.65 7.23
C ASP A 286 -17.27 -4.17 5.79
N GLU A 287 -18.47 -4.42 5.25
CA GLU A 287 -18.82 -4.08 3.88
C GLU A 287 -18.68 -2.57 3.58
N LYS A 288 -19.03 -1.70 4.54
CA LYS A 288 -18.93 -0.25 4.36
C LYS A 288 -17.48 0.18 4.28
N VAL A 289 -16.62 -0.42 5.10
CA VAL A 289 -15.17 -0.18 5.08
C VAL A 289 -14.57 -0.63 3.74
N VAL A 290 -14.89 -1.83 3.28
CA VAL A 290 -14.35 -2.34 2.01
C VAL A 290 -14.85 -1.53 0.80
N LYS A 291 -16.12 -1.11 0.79
CA LYS A 291 -16.66 -0.23 -0.26
C LYS A 291 -15.99 1.14 -0.26
N ALA A 292 -15.75 1.73 0.91
CA ALA A 292 -15.00 2.98 1.01
C ALA A 292 -13.56 2.80 0.50
N PHE A 293 -12.92 1.70 0.89
CA PHE A 293 -11.57 1.37 0.44
C PHE A 293 -11.45 1.24 -1.08
N GLN A 294 -12.40 0.56 -1.72
CA GLN A 294 -12.46 0.44 -3.18
C GLN A 294 -12.45 1.81 -3.84
N LYS A 295 -13.24 2.76 -3.35
CA LYS A 295 -13.31 4.11 -3.91
C LYS A 295 -12.06 4.95 -3.72
N CYS A 296 -11.17 4.57 -2.80
CA CYS A 296 -9.95 5.33 -2.51
C CYS A 296 -8.72 4.81 -3.24
N ILE A 297 -8.75 3.57 -3.76
CA ILE A 297 -7.57 2.91 -4.31
C ILE A 297 -7.70 2.70 -5.81
N ALA A 298 -6.67 3.11 -6.53
CA ALA A 298 -6.41 2.72 -7.90
C ALA A 298 -6.09 1.21 -7.98
N ILE A 299 -7.13 0.41 -8.23
CA ILE A 299 -7.01 -1.05 -8.43
C ILE A 299 -6.16 -1.36 -9.67
N TYR A 300 -6.23 -0.47 -10.67
CA TYR A 300 -5.44 -0.50 -11.90
C TYR A 300 -4.63 0.80 -12.01
N PRO A 301 -3.36 0.80 -11.62
CA PRO A 301 -2.53 2.01 -11.60
C PRO A 301 -2.31 2.59 -12.99
N ASN A 302 -2.12 3.90 -13.10
CA ASN A 302 -1.69 4.52 -14.35
C ASN A 302 -0.43 3.84 -14.89
N GLY A 303 -0.38 3.67 -16.20
CA GLY A 303 0.69 2.96 -16.88
C GLY A 303 0.54 1.44 -16.91
N THR A 304 -0.50 0.86 -16.31
CA THR A 304 -0.73 -0.59 -16.35
C THR A 304 -1.32 -1.00 -17.70
N VAL A 305 -0.70 -1.99 -18.36
CA VAL A 305 -1.28 -2.60 -19.58
C VAL A 305 -2.36 -3.60 -19.19
N VAL A 306 -3.49 -3.53 -19.88
CA VAL A 306 -4.68 -4.35 -19.64
C VAL A 306 -5.25 -4.90 -20.94
N LEU A 307 -5.77 -6.13 -20.86
CA LEU A 307 -6.62 -6.75 -21.86
C LEU A 307 -8.08 -6.60 -21.43
N LEU A 308 -8.90 -6.04 -22.32
CA LEU A 308 -10.33 -5.90 -22.10
C LEU A 308 -11.08 -7.18 -22.51
N SER A 309 -12.29 -7.35 -21.98
CA SER A 309 -13.14 -8.51 -22.22
C SER A 309 -13.59 -8.70 -23.68
N ASP A 310 -13.46 -7.67 -24.51
CA ASP A 310 -13.77 -7.69 -25.94
C ASP A 310 -12.53 -7.89 -26.82
N GLY A 311 -11.36 -8.13 -26.22
CA GLY A 311 -10.12 -8.43 -26.94
C GLY A 311 -9.23 -7.22 -27.19
N ARG A 312 -9.69 -5.99 -26.96
CA ARG A 312 -8.87 -4.78 -27.09
C ARG A 312 -7.78 -4.75 -26.01
N ARG A 313 -6.59 -4.24 -26.36
CA ARG A 313 -5.55 -3.93 -25.36
C ARG A 313 -5.35 -2.44 -25.24
N GLY A 314 -5.09 -2.03 -24.01
CA GLY A 314 -4.82 -0.64 -23.71
C GLY A 314 -3.97 -0.47 -22.47
N ILE A 315 -3.65 0.78 -22.21
CA ILE A 315 -2.89 1.21 -21.06
C ILE A 315 -3.74 2.15 -20.22
N VAL A 316 -3.74 1.95 -18.90
CA VAL A 316 -4.45 2.85 -17.98
C VAL A 316 -3.82 4.23 -18.06
N SER A 317 -4.54 5.20 -18.62
CA SER A 317 -4.06 6.56 -18.84
C SER A 317 -4.43 7.49 -17.69
N LYS A 318 -5.62 7.31 -17.11
CA LYS A 318 -6.14 8.15 -16.02
C LYS A 318 -7.08 7.38 -15.11
N GLN A 319 -7.06 7.70 -13.82
CA GLN A 319 -8.00 7.15 -12.85
C GLN A 319 -9.39 7.79 -12.98
N ASN A 320 -10.43 7.00 -12.70
CA ASN A 320 -11.79 7.51 -12.58
C ASN A 320 -12.13 7.72 -11.11
N HIS A 321 -12.45 8.97 -10.75
CA HIS A 321 -12.72 9.37 -9.37
C HIS A 321 -14.04 8.85 -8.80
N LYS A 322 -14.98 8.43 -9.66
CA LYS A 322 -16.27 7.87 -9.23
C LYS A 322 -16.23 6.35 -9.08
N SER A 323 -15.48 5.69 -9.96
CA SER A 323 -15.44 4.24 -10.12
C SER A 323 -14.00 3.79 -10.38
N THR A 324 -13.26 3.46 -9.32
CA THR A 324 -11.82 3.16 -9.39
C THR A 324 -11.48 1.86 -10.12
N ASP A 325 -12.46 0.97 -10.30
CA ASP A 325 -12.39 -0.23 -11.10
C ASP A 325 -12.64 0.02 -12.60
N LYS A 326 -13.02 1.25 -12.97
CA LYS A 326 -13.33 1.68 -14.33
C LYS A 326 -12.50 2.90 -14.76
N PRO A 327 -11.17 2.76 -14.85
CA PRO A 327 -10.29 3.85 -15.27
C PRO A 327 -10.49 4.23 -16.75
N TRP A 328 -9.84 5.32 -17.14
CA TRP A 328 -9.62 5.65 -18.54
C TRP A 328 -8.48 4.80 -19.08
N ILE A 329 -8.71 4.21 -20.24
CA ILE A 329 -7.80 3.33 -20.95
C ILE A 329 -7.48 3.96 -22.29
N ARG A 330 -6.20 4.15 -22.59
CA ARG A 330 -5.75 4.43 -23.93
C ARG A 330 -5.61 3.12 -24.69
N ILE A 331 -6.47 2.92 -25.69
CA ILE A 331 -6.46 1.75 -26.55
C ILE A 331 -5.34 1.91 -27.58
N PHE A 332 -4.48 0.90 -27.68
CA PHE A 332 -3.39 0.85 -28.65
C PHE A 332 -3.41 -0.39 -29.55
N GLU A 333 -4.27 -1.37 -29.26
CA GLU A 333 -4.40 -2.59 -30.06
C GLU A 333 -5.87 -3.05 -30.13
N GLU A 334 -6.32 -3.43 -31.32
CA GLU A 334 -7.62 -4.05 -31.58
C GLU A 334 -7.47 -5.21 -32.56
N ASP A 335 -8.23 -6.28 -32.36
CA ASP A 335 -8.20 -7.48 -33.22
C ASP A 335 -6.79 -8.10 -33.42
N GLY A 336 -5.88 -7.86 -32.47
CA GLY A 336 -4.49 -8.32 -32.51
C GLY A 336 -3.53 -7.42 -33.29
N GLU A 337 -4.00 -6.28 -33.81
CA GLU A 337 -3.24 -5.33 -34.61
C GLU A 337 -3.01 -4.03 -33.84
N ILE A 338 -1.77 -3.51 -33.89
CA ILE A 338 -1.43 -2.24 -33.27
C ILE A 338 -2.05 -1.09 -34.06
N LEU A 339 -2.76 -0.22 -33.37
CA LEU A 339 -3.42 0.92 -33.99
C LEU A 339 -2.38 1.97 -34.43
N PRO A 340 -2.53 2.56 -35.64
CA PRO A 340 -1.67 3.65 -36.09
C PRO A 340 -1.87 4.94 -35.27
N ALA A 341 -3.02 5.08 -34.60
CA ALA A 341 -3.33 6.17 -33.70
C ALA A 341 -4.13 5.64 -32.51
N THR A 342 -3.61 5.86 -31.29
CA THR A 342 -4.29 5.48 -30.06
C THR A 342 -5.46 6.41 -29.75
N TYR A 343 -6.47 5.92 -29.04
CA TYR A 343 -7.59 6.74 -28.55
C TYR A 343 -7.92 6.44 -27.09
N GLU A 344 -8.56 7.38 -26.40
CA GLU A 344 -8.94 7.24 -24.98
C GLU A 344 -10.37 6.69 -24.85
N CYS A 345 -10.53 5.69 -23.98
CA CYS A 345 -11.78 5.02 -23.66
C CYS A 345 -12.04 5.13 -22.15
N CYS A 346 -13.19 5.65 -21.76
CA CYS A 346 -13.63 5.63 -20.36
C CYS A 346 -14.45 4.36 -20.11
N LEU A 347 -13.95 3.44 -19.28
CA LEU A 347 -14.66 2.18 -19.00
C LEU A 347 -16.01 2.36 -18.29
N GLU A 348 -16.27 3.53 -17.71
CA GLU A 348 -17.59 3.84 -17.14
C GLU A 348 -18.66 4.05 -18.22
N ASP A 349 -18.26 4.53 -19.41
CA ASP A 349 -19.14 4.77 -20.55
C ASP A 349 -19.34 3.50 -21.41
N GLU A 350 -18.57 2.45 -21.15
CA GLU A 350 -18.60 1.18 -21.88
C GLU A 350 -19.01 -0.02 -21.00
N PRO A 351 -20.31 -0.17 -20.67
CA PRO A 351 -20.78 -1.18 -19.70
C PRO A 351 -20.57 -2.64 -20.16
N ALA A 352 -20.32 -2.88 -21.45
CA ALA A 352 -20.03 -4.20 -21.99
C ALA A 352 -18.55 -4.60 -21.87
N ALA A 353 -17.66 -3.63 -21.64
CA ALA A 353 -16.22 -3.85 -21.54
C ALA A 353 -15.79 -3.81 -20.06
N TYR A 354 -14.96 -4.77 -19.65
CA TYR A 354 -14.29 -4.76 -18.36
C TYR A 354 -12.85 -5.24 -18.51
N ILE A 355 -12.00 -4.89 -17.55
CA ILE A 355 -10.61 -5.36 -17.52
C ILE A 355 -10.62 -6.86 -17.24
N HIS A 356 -10.29 -7.65 -18.25
CA HIS A 356 -10.21 -9.10 -18.17
C HIS A 356 -8.90 -9.54 -17.51
N GLN A 357 -7.79 -8.92 -17.89
CA GLN A 357 -6.47 -9.29 -17.42
C GLN A 357 -5.52 -8.10 -17.36
N VAL A 358 -4.63 -8.08 -16.37
CA VAL A 358 -3.48 -7.18 -16.30
C VAL A 358 -2.27 -7.86 -16.95
N GLU A 359 -1.66 -7.21 -17.95
CA GLU A 359 -0.58 -7.77 -18.77
C GLU A 359 0.76 -7.03 -18.54
N VAL A 360 1.31 -7.14 -17.33
CA VAL A 360 2.63 -6.56 -16.96
C VAL A 360 3.82 -7.15 -17.73
N GLU A 361 3.64 -8.27 -18.43
CA GLU A 361 4.69 -8.91 -19.24
C GLU A 361 4.51 -8.64 -20.75
N TYR A 362 3.53 -7.81 -21.16
CA TYR A 362 3.29 -7.48 -22.56
C TYR A 362 4.44 -6.63 -23.14
N LEU A 363 4.94 -7.05 -24.29
CA LEU A 363 5.93 -6.33 -25.08
C LEU A 363 5.34 -6.05 -26.46
N VAL A 364 5.48 -4.80 -26.90
CA VAL A 364 5.18 -4.42 -28.28
C VAL A 364 6.21 -5.11 -29.17
N HIS A 365 5.77 -6.00 -30.05
CA HIS A 365 6.63 -6.56 -31.08
C HIS A 365 6.60 -5.62 -32.28
N ASN A 366 7.70 -4.91 -32.50
CA ASN A 366 7.94 -4.29 -33.80
C ASN A 366 8.40 -5.41 -34.74
N GLU A 367 7.61 -5.73 -35.76
CA GLU A 367 8.06 -6.56 -36.88
C GLU A 367 9.24 -5.93 -37.63
#